data_AF-E3NRG2-F1
#
_entry.id   AF-E3NRG2-F1
#
_cell.length_a   1.000
_cell.length_b   1.000
_cell.length_c   1.000
_cell.angle_alpha   90.00
_cell.angle_beta   90.00
_cell.angle_gamma   90.00
#
_symmetry.space_group_name_H-M   'P 1'
#
loop_
_entity.id
_entity.type
_entity.pdbx_description
1 polymer ?
#
loop_
_entity_poly.entity_id
_entity_poly.type
_entity_poly.pdbx_seq_one_letter_code
_entity_poly.pdbx_strand_id
1 'polypeptide(L)'
;MIFTVLASMMSSGEDEEQAATDEQERSDLWQQTLQAAVAASSSQDATKKRPAQRKPLRQTNVVERSERSLLCLSLNNPIRKLCISIVEWKPFEFLILFMICANCIALAIYQPYPAQDSDYKNTALDFCQRYPTDLIIFQETIEYVFIVVFTIECVLKIVAMGFLFHPSAYLRNAWNILDFIIVVIGNPIIFRLVSTILSKMSIQGFDVKALRAFRVLRPLRLVSGVPSLQVVLNAILRAMIPLLHIALLVLFVILIYAIIGLELFCGKLHSTCIDPATGQLAQKDPTPCGTDGSAFKCRPSDSL
;
A
#
# COMPACT_ATOMS: atom_id res chain seq x y z
N MET A 1 -30.70 -61.20 -5.62
CA MET A 1 -30.43 -60.13 -4.63
C MET A 1 -29.31 -60.51 -3.66
N ILE A 2 -29.31 -61.68 -3.03
CA ILE A 2 -28.23 -62.07 -2.08
C ILE A 2 -26.86 -62.24 -2.78
N PHE A 3 -26.82 -62.84 -3.97
CA PHE A 3 -25.58 -63.01 -4.74
C PHE A 3 -24.93 -61.71 -5.21
N THR A 4 -25.74 -60.67 -5.47
CA THR A 4 -25.26 -59.37 -5.98
C THR A 4 -24.64 -58.52 -4.87
N VAL A 5 -25.13 -58.68 -3.64
CA VAL A 5 -24.58 -57.98 -2.46
C VAL A 5 -23.26 -58.61 -2.01
N LEU A 6 -23.15 -59.95 -2.02
CA LEU A 6 -21.87 -60.62 -1.71
C LEU A 6 -20.76 -60.27 -2.71
N ALA A 7 -21.07 -60.20 -4.01
CA ALA A 7 -20.09 -59.81 -5.02
C ALA A 7 -19.61 -58.36 -4.85
N SER A 8 -20.49 -57.45 -4.42
CA SER A 8 -20.13 -56.05 -4.17
C SER A 8 -19.31 -55.86 -2.89
N MET A 9 -19.54 -56.66 -1.85
CA MET A 9 -18.73 -56.62 -0.63
C MET A 9 -17.34 -57.25 -0.82
N MET A 10 -17.21 -58.28 -1.68
CA MET A 10 -15.91 -58.84 -2.05
C MET A 10 -15.10 -57.87 -2.90
N SER A 11 -15.74 -57.16 -3.84
CA SER A 11 -15.08 -56.13 -4.66
C SER A 11 -14.57 -54.94 -3.84
N SER A 12 -15.29 -54.51 -2.79
CA SER A 12 -14.83 -53.42 -1.92
C SER A 12 -13.68 -53.81 -0.99
N GLY A 13 -13.49 -55.10 -0.70
CA GLY A 13 -12.35 -55.59 0.09
C GLY A 13 -11.05 -55.67 -0.71
N GLU A 14 -11.14 -56.02 -2.00
CA GLU A 14 -9.96 -56.09 -2.89
C GLU A 14 -9.38 -54.69 -3.19
N ASP A 15 -10.22 -53.65 -3.30
CA ASP A 15 -9.80 -52.27 -3.53
C ASP A 15 -9.04 -51.65 -2.32
N GLU A 16 -9.43 -51.98 -1.08
CA GLU A 16 -8.73 -51.52 0.13
C GLU A 16 -7.37 -52.23 0.31
N GLU A 17 -7.29 -53.52 -0.02
CA GLU A 17 -6.04 -54.28 0.09
C GLU A 17 -5.03 -53.88 -0.99
N GLN A 18 -5.50 -53.56 -2.21
CA GLN A 18 -4.65 -52.99 -3.27
C GLN A 18 -4.15 -51.57 -2.97
N ALA A 19 -4.99 -50.71 -2.39
CA ALA A 19 -4.56 -49.37 -1.98
C ALA A 19 -3.52 -49.40 -0.85
N ALA A 20 -3.67 -50.33 0.10
CA ALA A 20 -2.70 -50.52 1.18
C ALA A 20 -1.36 -51.07 0.67
N THR A 21 -1.37 -52.01 -0.29
CA THR A 21 -0.12 -52.51 -0.89
C THR A 21 0.61 -51.44 -1.72
N ASP A 22 -0.11 -50.59 -2.45
CA ASP A 22 0.48 -49.50 -3.25
C ASP A 22 1.10 -48.40 -2.36
N GLU A 23 0.47 -48.07 -1.22
CA GLU A 23 1.07 -47.12 -0.27
C GLU A 23 2.32 -47.68 0.39
N GLN A 24 2.33 -48.98 0.71
CA GLN A 24 3.48 -49.65 1.31
C GLN A 24 4.65 -49.72 0.32
N GLU A 25 4.41 -50.12 -0.93
CA GLU A 25 5.43 -50.21 -1.97
C GLU A 25 6.01 -48.84 -2.33
N ARG A 26 5.17 -47.80 -2.37
CA ARG A 26 5.62 -46.41 -2.54
C ARG A 26 6.51 -45.96 -1.37
N SER A 27 6.17 -46.34 -0.13
CA SER A 27 6.98 -45.99 1.05
C SER A 27 8.35 -46.69 1.05
N ASP A 28 8.42 -47.94 0.60
CA ASP A 28 9.65 -48.71 0.47
C ASP A 28 10.56 -48.13 -0.63
N LEU A 29 9.98 -47.74 -1.78
CA LEU A 29 10.68 -47.04 -2.86
C LEU A 29 11.28 -45.70 -2.39
N TRP A 30 10.55 -44.92 -1.57
CA TRP A 30 11.06 -43.68 -0.98
C TRP A 30 12.20 -43.92 0.02
N GLN A 31 12.11 -44.98 0.85
CA GLN A 31 13.19 -45.32 1.76
C GLN A 31 14.44 -45.80 1.02
N GLN A 32 14.27 -46.58 -0.05
CA GLN A 32 15.39 -47.09 -0.86
C GLN A 32 16.11 -45.98 -1.63
N THR A 33 15.37 -44.99 -2.17
CA THR A 33 15.95 -43.79 -2.79
C THR A 33 16.64 -42.87 -1.77
N LEU A 34 16.10 -42.72 -0.56
CA LEU A 34 16.76 -41.96 0.51
C LEU A 34 18.08 -42.62 0.93
N GLN A 35 18.11 -43.94 1.10
CA GLN A 35 19.33 -44.67 1.45
C GLN A 35 20.39 -44.59 0.33
N ALA A 36 19.98 -44.66 -0.94
CA ALA A 36 20.88 -44.47 -2.08
C ALA A 36 21.46 -43.04 -2.13
N ALA A 37 20.67 -42.02 -1.81
CA ALA A 37 21.13 -40.63 -1.74
C ALA A 37 22.12 -40.38 -0.58
N VAL A 38 21.92 -41.04 0.57
CA VAL A 38 22.83 -40.98 1.73
C VAL A 38 24.14 -41.72 1.44
N ALA A 39 24.09 -42.86 0.74
CA ALA A 39 25.29 -43.58 0.30
C ALA A 39 26.10 -42.81 -0.77
N ALA A 40 25.42 -42.06 -1.65
CA ALA A 40 26.08 -41.19 -2.62
C ALA A 40 26.78 -39.99 -1.98
N SER A 41 26.30 -39.53 -0.81
CA SER A 41 26.90 -38.40 -0.08
C SER A 41 28.06 -38.82 0.83
N SER A 42 28.12 -40.06 1.31
CA SER A 42 29.26 -40.57 2.10
C SER A 42 30.53 -40.85 1.28
N SER A 43 30.41 -40.95 -0.05
CA SER A 43 31.54 -41.25 -0.95
C SER A 43 32.29 -40.01 -1.46
N GLN A 44 31.80 -38.79 -1.20
CA GLN A 44 32.43 -37.55 -1.70
C GLN A 44 33.44 -36.89 -0.75
N ASP A 45 33.63 -37.43 0.46
CA ASP A 45 34.46 -36.78 1.48
C ASP A 45 35.97 -37.16 1.46
N ALA A 46 36.44 -37.93 0.47
CA ALA A 46 37.83 -38.39 0.42
C ALA A 46 38.74 -37.68 -0.61
N THR A 47 38.25 -36.85 -1.54
CA THR A 47 39.13 -36.21 -2.55
C THR A 47 38.60 -34.88 -3.11
N LYS A 48 38.63 -33.81 -2.31
CA LYS A 48 38.75 -32.45 -2.87
C LYS A 48 39.28 -31.44 -1.84
N LYS A 49 40.58 -31.12 -1.94
CA LYS A 49 41.16 -29.93 -1.29
C LYS A 49 40.37 -28.70 -1.73
N ARG A 50 39.55 -28.13 -0.82
CA ARG A 50 38.93 -26.81 -0.99
C ARG A 50 40.05 -25.76 -1.02
N PRO A 51 40.11 -24.85 -2.01
CA PRO A 51 40.93 -23.66 -1.87
C PRO A 51 40.43 -22.88 -0.64
N ALA A 52 41.37 -22.42 0.19
CA ALA A 52 41.08 -21.66 1.40
C ALA A 52 40.09 -20.53 1.09
N GLN A 53 38.90 -20.63 1.67
CA GLN A 53 37.87 -19.61 1.60
C GLN A 53 38.43 -18.35 2.26
N ARG A 54 38.85 -17.39 1.43
CA ARG A 54 39.15 -16.03 1.90
C ARG A 54 37.94 -15.56 2.69
N LYS A 55 38.17 -15.18 3.95
CA LYS A 55 37.20 -14.50 4.81
C LYS A 55 36.45 -13.48 3.95
N PRO A 56 35.11 -13.38 3.99
CA PRO A 56 34.42 -12.34 3.26
C PRO A 56 35.01 -11.01 3.73
N LEU A 57 35.72 -10.34 2.81
CA LEU A 57 36.17 -8.98 3.02
C LEU A 57 34.93 -8.21 3.43
N ARG A 58 34.99 -7.54 4.58
CA ARG A 58 33.97 -6.62 5.06
C ARG A 58 33.57 -5.74 3.87
N GLN A 59 32.43 -6.04 3.27
CA GLN A 59 31.94 -5.36 2.08
C GLN A 59 31.52 -3.98 2.57
N THR A 60 32.48 -3.07 2.68
CA THR A 60 32.20 -1.65 2.65
C THR A 60 31.40 -1.44 1.38
N ASN A 61 30.13 -1.09 1.52
CA ASN A 61 29.27 -0.64 0.45
C ASN A 61 29.91 0.61 -0.18
N VAL A 62 30.92 0.43 -1.03
CA VAL A 62 31.43 1.47 -1.90
C VAL A 62 30.43 1.53 -3.04
N VAL A 63 29.41 2.39 -2.88
CA VAL A 63 28.49 2.73 -3.97
C VAL A 63 29.36 3.24 -5.12
N GLU A 64 29.44 2.48 -6.23
CA GLU A 64 30.14 2.93 -7.44
C GLU A 64 29.49 4.24 -7.91
N ARG A 65 30.18 5.37 -7.66
CA ARG A 65 29.72 6.70 -8.07
C ARG A 65 30.28 7.03 -9.44
N SER A 66 29.40 7.35 -10.38
CA SER A 66 29.79 7.77 -11.72
C SER A 66 30.60 9.06 -11.72
N GLU A 67 31.61 9.11 -12.57
CA GLU A 67 32.55 10.24 -12.73
C GLU A 67 31.87 11.58 -13.02
N ARG A 68 30.68 11.56 -13.64
CA ARG A 68 29.90 12.75 -13.98
C ARG A 68 28.54 12.71 -13.30
N SER A 69 28.03 13.88 -12.93
CA SER A 69 26.66 14.15 -12.47
C SER A 69 26.11 15.24 -13.40
N LEU A 70 24.85 15.14 -13.84
CA LEU A 70 24.18 16.14 -14.69
C LEU A 70 24.88 16.44 -16.04
N LEU A 71 25.59 15.48 -16.64
CA LEU A 71 26.31 15.62 -17.91
C LEU A 71 27.44 16.69 -17.95
N CYS A 72 27.59 17.55 -16.93
CA CYS A 72 28.60 18.61 -16.86
C CYS A 72 29.30 18.80 -15.49
N LEU A 73 28.86 18.17 -14.40
CA LEU A 73 29.54 18.23 -13.09
C LEU A 73 30.45 17.01 -12.88
N SER A 74 31.75 17.19 -13.15
CA SER A 74 32.80 16.25 -12.76
C SER A 74 32.86 16.04 -11.24
N LEU A 75 33.27 14.85 -10.80
CA LEU A 75 33.51 14.45 -9.39
C LEU A 75 34.50 15.40 -8.66
N ASN A 76 35.27 16.19 -9.42
CA ASN A 76 36.25 17.14 -8.91
C ASN A 76 35.71 18.54 -8.57
N ASN A 77 34.45 18.86 -8.91
CA ASN A 77 33.89 20.17 -8.56
C ASN A 77 33.71 20.32 -7.04
N PRO A 78 34.15 21.44 -6.43
CA PRO A 78 34.07 21.65 -4.99
C PRO A 78 32.62 21.65 -4.49
N ILE A 79 31.69 22.15 -5.33
CA ILE A 79 30.25 22.18 -5.05
C ILE A 79 29.70 20.75 -4.90
N ARG A 80 30.06 19.84 -5.81
CA ARG A 80 29.63 18.43 -5.74
C ARG A 80 30.22 17.72 -4.53
N LYS A 81 31.49 17.96 -4.21
CA LYS A 81 32.14 17.40 -3.01
C LYS A 81 31.49 17.90 -1.72
N LEU A 82 31.14 19.18 -1.64
CA LEU A 82 30.43 19.74 -0.50
C LEU A 82 29.02 19.12 -0.38
N CYS A 83 28.26 19.03 -1.47
CA CYS A 83 26.94 18.39 -1.45
C CYS A 83 27.01 16.92 -1.03
N ILE A 84 28.02 16.15 -1.50
CA ILE A 84 28.22 14.77 -1.06
C ILE A 84 28.52 14.73 0.45
N SER A 85 29.41 15.59 0.94
CA SER A 85 29.75 15.64 2.37
C SER A 85 28.56 16.03 3.25
N ILE A 86 27.65 16.89 2.77
CA ILE A 86 26.43 17.29 3.49
C ILE A 86 25.39 16.18 3.47
N VAL A 87 25.21 15.49 2.34
CA VAL A 87 24.22 14.41 2.22
C VAL A 87 24.64 13.16 3.00
N GLU A 88 25.93 12.83 3.05
CA GLU A 88 26.46 11.70 3.82
C GLU A 88 26.54 11.97 5.33
N TRP A 89 26.23 13.19 5.75
CA TRP A 89 26.31 13.57 7.16
C TRP A 89 25.20 12.89 7.96
N LYS A 90 25.57 12.02 8.90
CA LYS A 90 24.62 11.37 9.83
C LYS A 90 23.63 12.33 10.53
N PRO A 91 24.05 13.51 11.05
CA PRO A 91 23.10 14.43 11.67
C PRO A 91 22.09 15.01 10.67
N PHE A 92 22.46 15.10 9.38
CA PHE A 92 21.54 15.55 8.34
C PHE A 92 20.39 14.55 8.15
N GLU A 93 20.68 13.24 8.17
CA GLU A 93 19.63 12.20 8.12
C GLU A 93 18.68 12.28 9.33
N PHE A 94 19.21 12.46 10.55
CA PHE A 94 18.39 12.64 11.75
C PHE A 94 17.55 13.92 11.71
N LEU A 95 18.09 15.02 11.17
CA LEU A 95 17.36 16.28 11.00
C LEU A 95 16.16 16.09 10.07
N ILE A 96 16.36 15.46 8.92
CA ILE A 96 15.28 15.21 7.95
C ILE A 96 14.21 14.28 8.56
N LEU A 97 14.62 13.23 9.26
CA LEU A 97 13.69 12.34 9.97
C LEU A 97 12.88 13.09 11.03
N PHE A 98 13.53 13.93 11.84
CA PHE A 98 12.86 14.76 12.83
C PHE A 98 11.82 15.69 12.19
N MET A 99 12.18 16.34 11.07
CA MET A 99 11.26 17.23 10.34
C MET A 99 10.07 16.49 9.74
N ILE A 100 10.24 15.25 9.27
CA ILE A 100 9.12 14.40 8.83
C ILE A 100 8.19 14.11 10.00
N CYS A 101 8.72 13.69 11.16
CA CYS A 101 7.91 13.42 12.35
C CYS A 101 7.16 14.67 12.83
N ALA A 102 7.83 15.82 12.89
CA ALA A 102 7.21 17.09 13.25
C ALA A 102 6.09 17.48 12.28
N ASN A 103 6.25 17.23 10.98
CA ASN A 103 5.21 17.46 9.99
C ASN A 103 4.01 16.53 10.16
N CYS A 104 4.24 15.26 10.49
CA CYS A 104 3.17 14.31 10.80
C CYS A 104 2.36 14.74 12.05
N ILE A 105 3.03 15.23 13.08
CA ILE A 105 2.37 15.75 14.29
C ILE A 105 1.52 16.99 13.95
N ALA A 106 2.05 17.91 13.15
CA ALA A 106 1.31 19.07 12.69
C ALA A 106 0.05 18.67 11.89
N LEU A 107 0.15 17.62 11.05
CA LEU A 107 -1.01 17.07 10.33
C LEU A 107 -2.03 16.40 11.27
N ALA A 108 -1.57 15.74 12.34
CA ALA A 108 -2.46 15.07 13.30
C ALA A 108 -3.24 16.08 14.17
N ILE A 109 -2.64 17.23 14.48
CA ILE A 109 -3.28 18.30 15.24
C ILE A 109 -4.31 19.07 14.39
N TYR A 110 -4.24 18.94 13.06
CA TYR A 110 -5.17 19.60 12.15
C TYR A 110 -6.59 19.02 12.29
N GLN A 111 -7.48 19.80 12.91
CA GLN A 111 -8.91 19.49 12.95
C GLN A 111 -9.62 20.19 11.78
N PRO A 112 -10.17 19.46 10.79
CA PRO A 112 -10.95 20.08 9.74
C PRO A 112 -12.28 20.55 10.33
N TYR A 113 -12.46 21.86 10.45
CA TYR A 113 -13.74 22.43 10.86
C TYR A 113 -14.72 22.32 9.68
N PRO A 114 -15.87 21.63 9.82
CA PRO A 114 -16.90 21.68 8.79
C PRO A 114 -17.41 23.12 8.72
N ALA A 115 -17.44 23.70 7.52
CA ALA A 115 -17.86 25.08 7.30
C ALA A 115 -19.35 25.37 7.63
N GLN A 116 -20.05 24.49 8.36
CA GLN A 116 -21.49 24.55 8.60
C GLN A 116 -21.98 24.02 9.96
N ASP A 117 -21.15 23.83 11.00
CA ASP A 117 -21.69 23.57 12.35
C ASP A 117 -21.55 24.80 13.25
N SER A 118 -22.58 25.62 13.22
CA SER A 118 -22.90 26.58 14.27
C SER A 118 -23.55 25.85 15.45
N ASP A 119 -22.80 25.05 16.19
CA ASP A 119 -23.25 24.56 17.50
C ASP A 119 -22.16 24.71 18.57
N TYR A 120 -22.38 25.74 19.38
CA TYR A 120 -21.56 26.33 20.44
C TYR A 120 -21.58 25.53 21.74
N LYS A 121 -21.63 24.19 21.68
CA LYS A 121 -21.71 23.36 22.89
C LYS A 121 -20.78 22.17 22.80
N ASN A 122 -19.52 22.38 23.22
CA ASN A 122 -18.69 21.38 23.91
C ASN A 122 -17.53 22.10 24.62
N THR A 123 -17.73 22.39 25.91
CA THR A 123 -16.84 23.12 26.83
C THR A 123 -15.57 22.35 27.23
N ALA A 124 -14.98 21.55 26.34
CA ALA A 124 -13.76 20.79 26.61
C ALA A 124 -12.62 21.02 25.60
N LEU A 125 -12.78 21.91 24.61
CA LEU A 125 -11.77 22.23 23.60
C LEU A 125 -11.50 23.75 23.48
N ASP A 126 -11.48 24.46 24.61
CA ASP A 126 -11.34 25.93 24.64
C ASP A 126 -9.90 26.43 24.37
N PHE A 127 -8.87 25.56 24.40
CA PHE A 127 -7.50 25.99 24.09
C PHE A 127 -7.31 26.34 22.60
N CYS A 128 -8.08 25.71 21.70
CA CYS A 128 -8.04 25.97 20.25
C CYS A 128 -8.99 27.11 19.83
N GLN A 129 -9.93 27.49 20.70
CA GLN A 129 -10.99 28.45 20.39
C GLN A 129 -10.53 29.92 20.44
N ARG A 130 -9.37 30.22 21.04
CA ARG A 130 -8.93 31.60 21.29
C ARG A 130 -8.37 32.33 20.05
N TYR A 131 -7.85 31.62 19.04
CA TYR A 131 -7.32 32.23 17.80
C TYR A 131 -7.38 31.28 16.58
N PRO A 132 -8.56 31.10 15.92
CA PRO A 132 -8.69 30.18 14.79
C PRO A 132 -7.89 30.62 13.56
N THR A 133 -7.74 31.93 13.31
CA THR A 133 -6.95 32.44 12.17
C THR A 133 -5.45 32.33 12.38
N ASP A 134 -4.96 32.56 13.60
CA ASP A 134 -3.51 32.54 13.85
C ASP A 134 -2.98 31.12 13.78
N LEU A 135 -3.67 30.13 14.37
CA LEU A 135 -3.30 28.72 14.28
C LEU A 135 -3.21 28.24 12.82
N ILE A 136 -4.18 28.63 11.98
CA ILE A 136 -4.20 28.26 10.55
C ILE A 136 -3.02 28.90 9.80
N ILE A 137 -2.71 30.18 10.07
CA ILE A 137 -1.57 30.87 9.45
C ILE A 137 -0.24 30.27 9.92
N PHE A 138 -0.12 29.90 11.20
CA PHE A 138 1.05 29.20 11.74
C PHE A 138 1.25 27.83 11.08
N GLN A 139 0.17 27.04 10.91
CA GLN A 139 0.21 25.74 10.24
C GLN A 139 0.69 25.87 8.79
N GLU A 140 0.10 26.76 8.00
CA GLU A 140 0.48 26.96 6.59
C GLU A 140 1.93 27.44 6.46
N THR A 141 2.39 28.28 7.40
CA THR A 141 3.79 28.72 7.47
C THR A 141 4.74 27.55 7.76
N ILE A 142 4.40 26.71 8.74
CA ILE A 142 5.18 25.52 9.10
C ILE A 142 5.22 24.52 7.94
N GLU A 143 4.10 24.28 7.27
CA GLU A 143 4.01 23.42 6.09
C GLU A 143 4.89 23.93 4.93
N TYR A 144 4.95 25.25 4.76
CA TYR A 144 5.84 25.91 3.80
C TYR A 144 7.33 25.77 4.17
N VAL A 145 7.69 25.90 5.45
CA VAL A 145 9.07 25.66 5.91
C VAL A 145 9.50 24.22 5.63
N PHE A 146 8.65 23.25 5.93
CA PHE A 146 8.94 21.84 5.65
C PHE A 146 9.17 21.57 4.16
N ILE A 147 8.31 22.09 3.27
CA ILE A 147 8.48 21.85 1.82
C ILE A 147 9.78 22.48 1.30
N VAL A 148 10.18 23.65 1.82
CA VAL A 148 11.45 24.29 1.44
C VAL A 148 12.65 23.45 1.87
N VAL A 149 12.68 22.99 3.13
CA VAL A 149 13.76 22.13 3.65
C VAL A 149 13.87 20.85 2.82
N PHE A 150 12.74 20.20 2.52
CA PHE A 150 12.74 18.99 1.70
C PHE A 150 13.11 19.25 0.24
N THR A 151 12.80 20.42 -0.30
CA THR A 151 13.22 20.80 -1.66
C THR A 151 14.75 20.94 -1.71
N ILE A 152 15.34 21.59 -0.71
CA ILE A 152 16.80 21.72 -0.59
C ILE A 152 17.46 20.34 -0.50
N GLU A 153 16.90 19.45 0.33
CA GLU A 153 17.40 18.08 0.48
C GLU A 153 17.35 17.27 -0.83
N CYS A 154 16.22 17.30 -1.56
CA CYS A 154 16.12 16.69 -2.89
C CYS A 154 17.16 17.27 -3.87
N VAL A 155 17.32 18.60 -3.92
CA VAL A 155 18.29 19.25 -4.82
C VAL A 155 19.72 18.84 -4.47
N LEU A 156 20.08 18.82 -3.18
CA LEU A 156 21.39 18.35 -2.72
C LEU A 156 21.66 16.90 -3.13
N LYS A 157 20.66 16.02 -2.98
CA LYS A 157 20.73 14.61 -3.41
C LYS A 157 20.89 14.47 -4.92
N ILE A 158 20.15 15.25 -5.73
CA ILE A 158 20.26 15.25 -7.19
C ILE A 158 21.65 15.72 -7.64
N VAL A 159 22.21 16.76 -7.02
CA VAL A 159 23.56 17.26 -7.34
C VAL A 159 24.63 16.24 -6.96
N ALA A 160 24.49 15.58 -5.80
CA ALA A 160 25.43 14.58 -5.30
C ALA A 160 25.46 13.30 -6.15
N MET A 161 24.28 12.72 -6.46
CA MET A 161 24.14 11.42 -7.13
C MET A 161 23.96 11.51 -8.65
N GLY A 162 23.48 12.64 -9.17
CA GLY A 162 23.13 12.82 -10.59
C GLY A 162 21.69 12.49 -10.93
N PHE A 163 21.19 13.12 -12.00
CA PHE A 163 19.76 13.15 -12.34
C PHE A 163 19.25 11.84 -12.97
N LEU A 164 19.73 11.44 -14.16
CA LEU A 164 19.11 10.34 -14.92
C LEU A 164 20.09 9.35 -15.60
N PHE A 165 21.21 9.82 -16.16
CA PHE A 165 22.01 9.03 -17.11
C PHE A 165 23.05 8.07 -16.50
N HIS A 166 23.02 7.83 -15.19
CA HIS A 166 24.02 7.00 -14.50
C HIS A 166 23.38 5.83 -13.75
N PRO A 167 24.08 4.68 -13.62
CA PRO A 167 23.54 3.51 -12.92
C PRO A 167 23.24 3.80 -11.44
N SER A 168 23.92 4.78 -10.84
CA SER A 168 23.70 5.29 -9.48
C SER A 168 22.89 6.59 -9.45
N ALA A 169 22.05 6.84 -10.47
CA ALA A 169 21.23 8.05 -10.57
C ALA A 169 20.11 8.07 -9.52
N TYR A 170 19.78 9.27 -9.05
CA TYR A 170 18.78 9.51 -8.02
C TYR A 170 17.42 8.90 -8.38
N LEU A 171 16.97 9.08 -9.63
CA LEU A 171 15.65 8.62 -10.11
C LEU A 171 15.56 7.11 -10.39
N ARG A 172 16.64 6.33 -10.22
CA ARG A 172 16.57 4.87 -10.38
C ARG A 172 16.18 4.15 -9.09
N ASN A 173 16.36 4.81 -7.94
CA ASN A 173 15.95 4.28 -6.65
C ASN A 173 14.48 4.63 -6.39
N ALA A 174 13.60 3.63 -6.29
CA ALA A 174 12.16 3.82 -6.09
C ALA A 174 11.83 4.70 -4.87
N TRP A 175 12.63 4.62 -3.80
CA TRP A 175 12.44 5.43 -2.59
C TRP A 175 12.75 6.91 -2.83
N ASN A 176 13.77 7.21 -3.64
CA ASN A 176 14.12 8.56 -4.05
C ASN A 176 13.10 9.11 -5.07
N ILE A 177 12.51 8.26 -5.91
CA ILE A 177 11.41 8.67 -6.80
C ILE A 177 10.19 9.09 -5.98
N LEU A 178 9.82 8.32 -4.95
CA LEU A 178 8.73 8.66 -4.05
C LEU A 178 8.96 10.02 -3.38
N ASP A 179 10.18 10.22 -2.88
CA ASP A 179 10.66 11.46 -2.27
C ASP A 179 10.50 12.67 -3.23
N PHE A 180 10.96 12.50 -4.47
CA PHE A 180 10.84 13.50 -5.54
C PHE A 180 9.40 13.84 -5.88
N ILE A 181 8.54 12.83 -6.05
CA ILE A 181 7.12 13.02 -6.37
C ILE A 181 6.43 13.82 -5.26
N ILE A 182 6.69 13.50 -3.99
CA ILE A 182 6.09 14.20 -2.87
C ILE A 182 6.53 15.67 -2.81
N VAL A 183 7.79 15.99 -3.13
CA VAL A 183 8.23 17.39 -3.23
C VAL A 183 7.57 18.11 -4.39
N VAL A 184 7.51 17.49 -5.57
CA VAL A 184 6.92 18.11 -6.77
C VAL A 184 5.43 18.40 -6.58
N ILE A 185 4.67 17.42 -6.09
CA ILE A 185 3.23 17.58 -5.84
C ILE A 185 2.98 18.50 -4.64
N GLY A 186 3.81 18.40 -3.60
CA GLY A 186 3.67 19.17 -2.36
C GLY A 186 4.10 20.63 -2.47
N ASN A 187 4.82 21.02 -3.53
CA ASN A 187 5.30 22.39 -3.72
C ASN A 187 4.22 23.26 -4.40
N PRO A 188 3.66 24.25 -3.68
CA PRO A 188 2.58 25.08 -4.21
C PRO A 188 3.01 25.94 -5.41
N ILE A 189 4.30 26.24 -5.54
CA ILE A 189 4.85 27.06 -6.64
C ILE A 189 4.88 26.24 -7.93
N ILE A 190 5.42 25.01 -7.87
CA ILE A 190 5.43 24.09 -9.02
C ILE A 190 4.00 23.78 -9.44
N PHE A 191 3.13 23.55 -8.46
CA PHE A 191 1.72 23.30 -8.73
C PHE A 191 1.01 24.48 -9.41
N ARG A 192 1.19 25.72 -8.94
CA ARG A 192 0.64 26.92 -9.59
C ARG A 192 1.14 27.07 -11.02
N LEU A 193 2.42 26.77 -11.27
CA LEU A 193 3.00 26.80 -12.60
C LEU A 193 2.33 25.76 -13.52
N VAL A 194 2.21 24.51 -13.06
CA VAL A 194 1.57 23.42 -13.80
C VAL A 194 0.09 23.71 -14.07
N SER A 195 -0.65 24.18 -13.06
CA SER A 195 -2.04 24.61 -13.19
C SER A 195 -2.21 25.76 -14.20
N THR A 196 -1.30 26.73 -14.20
CA THR A 196 -1.31 27.84 -15.18
C THR A 196 -1.06 27.34 -16.60
N ILE A 197 -0.12 26.39 -16.79
CA ILE A 197 0.17 25.78 -18.09
C ILE A 197 -1.02 24.94 -18.58
N LEU A 198 -1.63 24.12 -17.72
CA LEU A 198 -2.80 23.31 -18.04
C LEU A 198 -4.03 24.16 -18.38
N SER A 199 -4.23 25.27 -17.65
CA SER A 199 -5.30 26.22 -17.94
C SER A 199 -5.12 26.88 -19.32
N LYS A 200 -3.88 27.19 -19.70
CA LYS A 200 -3.55 27.65 -21.06
C LYS A 200 -3.80 26.60 -22.14
N MET A 201 -3.76 25.31 -21.78
CA MET A 201 -4.07 24.19 -22.67
C MET A 201 -5.56 23.78 -22.65
N SER A 202 -6.45 24.58 -22.03
CA SER A 202 -7.90 24.37 -21.97
C SER A 202 -8.39 23.05 -21.33
N ILE A 203 -7.55 22.40 -20.51
CA ILE A 203 -7.94 21.20 -19.76
C ILE A 203 -8.65 21.65 -18.48
N GLN A 204 -9.95 21.90 -18.58
CA GLN A 204 -10.82 22.20 -17.43
C GLN A 204 -11.08 20.91 -16.65
N GLY A 205 -10.51 20.76 -15.45
CA GLY A 205 -10.79 19.57 -14.63
C GLY A 205 -9.96 19.35 -13.38
N PHE A 206 -8.89 20.11 -13.14
CA PHE A 206 -8.08 19.92 -11.93
C PHE A 206 -8.61 20.75 -10.76
N ASP A 207 -9.33 20.08 -9.84
CA ASP A 207 -9.72 20.67 -8.56
C ASP A 207 -8.49 20.90 -7.67
N VAL A 208 -8.17 22.18 -7.46
CA VAL A 208 -7.06 22.64 -6.62
C VAL A 208 -7.21 22.21 -5.15
N LYS A 209 -8.43 21.88 -4.69
CA LYS A 209 -8.69 21.45 -3.31
C LYS A 209 -8.28 20.01 -3.06
N ALA A 210 -8.50 19.11 -4.01
CA ALA A 210 -8.12 17.70 -3.90
C ALA A 210 -6.60 17.53 -3.72
N LEU A 211 -5.81 18.45 -4.28
CA LEU A 211 -4.36 18.34 -4.29
C LEU A 211 -3.71 18.66 -2.93
N ARG A 212 -4.42 19.42 -2.08
CA ARG A 212 -4.03 19.59 -0.68
C ARG A 212 -4.05 18.24 0.05
N ALA A 213 -4.88 17.28 -0.36
CA ALA A 213 -4.93 15.96 0.26
C ALA A 213 -3.64 15.15 0.07
N PHE A 214 -2.86 15.37 -0.99
CA PHE A 214 -1.58 14.66 -1.20
C PHE A 214 -0.54 14.91 -0.11
N ARG A 215 -0.70 15.96 0.72
CA ARG A 215 0.15 16.14 1.91
C ARG A 215 0.05 14.97 2.89
N VAL A 216 -1.01 14.17 2.82
CA VAL A 216 -1.17 12.91 3.57
C VAL A 216 -0.13 11.85 3.18
N LEU A 217 0.54 12.00 2.05
CA LEU A 217 1.61 11.09 1.61
C LEU A 217 2.96 11.41 2.25
N ARG A 218 3.14 12.59 2.87
CA ARG A 218 4.42 12.99 3.50
C ARG A 218 4.96 11.98 4.53
N PRO A 219 4.14 11.33 5.38
CA PRO A 219 4.60 10.27 6.28
C PRO A 219 5.30 9.11 5.55
N LEU A 220 4.99 8.84 4.27
CA LEU A 220 5.65 7.79 3.49
C LEU A 220 7.15 8.06 3.30
N ARG A 221 7.60 9.31 3.40
CA ARG A 221 9.04 9.65 3.34
C ARG A 221 9.82 9.09 4.54
N LEU A 222 9.14 8.80 5.65
CA LEU A 222 9.76 8.12 6.79
C LEU A 222 10.28 6.73 6.39
N VAL A 223 9.59 6.06 5.47
CA VAL A 223 10.03 4.76 4.92
C VAL A 223 11.30 4.93 4.08
N SER A 224 11.40 5.99 3.27
CA SER A 224 12.64 6.28 2.53
C SER A 224 13.81 6.70 3.43
N GLY A 225 13.54 7.30 4.60
CA GLY A 225 14.57 7.72 5.56
C GLY A 225 15.07 6.61 6.49
N VAL A 226 14.27 5.57 6.73
CA VAL A 226 14.60 4.49 7.68
C VAL A 226 14.79 3.16 6.93
N PRO A 227 16.02 2.64 6.80
CA PRO A 227 16.30 1.47 5.96
C PRO A 227 15.65 0.18 6.47
N SER A 228 15.42 0.05 7.78
CA SER A 228 14.73 -1.11 8.35
C SER A 228 13.28 -1.22 7.86
N LEU A 229 12.58 -0.09 7.68
CA LEU A 229 11.21 -0.08 7.16
C LEU A 229 11.15 -0.47 5.69
N GLN A 230 12.17 -0.16 4.90
CA GLN A 230 12.25 -0.55 3.49
C GLN A 230 12.30 -2.07 3.33
N VAL A 231 13.05 -2.76 4.20
CA VAL A 231 13.12 -4.23 4.20
C VAL A 231 11.76 -4.83 4.53
N VAL A 232 11.08 -4.28 5.55
CA VAL A 232 9.74 -4.73 5.95
C VAL A 232 8.73 -4.50 4.83
N LEU A 233 8.68 -3.31 4.22
CA LEU A 233 7.74 -3.04 3.13
C LEU A 233 8.01 -3.94 1.93
N ASN A 234 9.27 -4.17 1.58
CA ASN A 234 9.63 -5.09 0.50
C ASN A 234 9.18 -6.53 0.78
N ALA A 235 9.26 -6.99 2.04
CA ALA A 235 8.74 -8.29 2.43
C ALA A 235 7.22 -8.36 2.26
N ILE A 236 6.50 -7.32 2.70
CA ILE A 236 5.04 -7.20 2.53
C ILE A 236 4.65 -7.23 1.05
N LEU A 237 5.32 -6.42 0.21
CA LEU A 237 5.02 -6.36 -1.22
C LEU A 237 5.26 -7.70 -1.92
N ARG A 238 6.31 -8.44 -1.52
CA ARG A 238 6.56 -9.79 -2.04
C ARG A 238 5.49 -10.79 -1.61
N ALA A 239 5.00 -10.70 -0.38
CA ALA A 239 3.92 -11.54 0.12
C ALA A 239 2.56 -11.23 -0.54
N MET A 240 2.37 -10.03 -1.07
CA MET A 240 1.13 -9.64 -1.77
C MET A 240 0.98 -10.31 -3.15
N ILE A 241 2.09 -10.62 -3.83
CA ILE A 241 2.08 -11.24 -5.17
C ILE A 241 1.28 -12.55 -5.22
N PRO A 242 1.51 -13.55 -4.34
CA PRO A 242 0.71 -14.78 -4.35
C PRO A 242 -0.76 -14.55 -3.99
N LEU A 243 -1.06 -13.56 -3.13
CA LEU A 243 -2.43 -13.20 -2.76
C LEU A 243 -3.23 -12.62 -3.93
N LEU A 244 -2.56 -12.02 -4.93
CA LEU A 244 -3.21 -11.45 -6.10
C LEU A 244 -3.96 -12.51 -6.92
N HIS A 245 -3.46 -13.75 -6.97
CA HIS A 245 -4.15 -14.85 -7.65
C HIS A 245 -5.47 -15.22 -6.95
N ILE A 246 -5.47 -15.26 -5.62
CA ILE A 246 -6.67 -15.53 -4.82
C ILE A 246 -7.66 -14.36 -4.95
N ALA A 247 -7.16 -13.12 -4.89
CA ALA A 247 -7.98 -11.93 -5.05
C ALA A 247 -8.67 -11.88 -6.43
N LEU A 248 -7.98 -12.30 -7.50
CA LEU A 248 -8.56 -12.39 -8.84
C LEU A 248 -9.69 -13.43 -8.89
N LEU A 249 -9.51 -14.60 -8.27
CA LEU A 249 -10.56 -15.62 -8.18
C LEU A 249 -11.78 -15.09 -7.42
N VAL A 250 -11.56 -14.46 -6.26
CA VAL A 250 -12.64 -13.85 -5.46
C VAL A 250 -13.36 -12.76 -6.24
N LEU A 251 -12.65 -11.91 -6.97
CA LEU A 251 -13.24 -10.89 -7.84
C LEU A 251 -14.13 -11.52 -8.90
N PHE A 252 -13.70 -12.60 -9.55
CA PHE A 252 -14.49 -13.31 -10.54
C PHE A 252 -15.79 -13.90 -9.95
N VAL A 253 -15.70 -14.50 -8.76
CA VAL A 253 -16.86 -15.03 -8.04
C VAL A 253 -17.85 -13.90 -7.69
N ILE A 254 -17.34 -12.78 -7.16
CA ILE A 254 -18.17 -11.60 -6.87
C ILE A 254 -18.87 -11.09 -8.13
N LEU A 255 -18.19 -11.05 -9.28
CA LEU A 255 -18.78 -10.62 -10.55
C LEU A 255 -19.93 -11.54 -11.00
N ILE A 256 -19.77 -12.86 -10.91
CA ILE A 256 -20.84 -13.80 -11.26
C ILE A 256 -22.05 -13.57 -10.36
N TYR A 257 -21.86 -13.51 -9.04
CA TYR A 257 -22.97 -13.27 -8.11
C TYR A 257 -23.58 -11.87 -8.26
N ALA A 258 -22.79 -10.86 -8.65
CA ALA A 258 -23.29 -9.52 -8.93
C ALA A 258 -24.20 -9.50 -10.16
N ILE A 259 -23.82 -10.20 -11.24
CA ILE A 259 -24.66 -10.32 -12.46
C ILE A 259 -25.96 -11.08 -12.13
N ILE A 260 -25.85 -12.22 -11.45
CA ILE A 260 -27.04 -12.99 -11.01
C ILE A 260 -27.93 -12.12 -10.11
N GLY A 261 -27.35 -11.42 -9.14
CA GLY A 261 -28.08 -10.53 -8.24
C GLY A 261 -28.73 -9.36 -8.96
N LEU A 262 -28.08 -8.79 -9.98
CA LEU A 262 -28.66 -7.74 -10.82
C LEU A 262 -29.88 -8.28 -11.58
N GLU A 263 -29.76 -9.41 -12.26
CA GLU A 263 -30.89 -10.01 -13.01
C GLU A 263 -32.05 -10.41 -12.10
N LEU A 264 -31.78 -10.94 -10.90
CA LEU A 264 -32.82 -11.37 -9.97
C LEU A 264 -33.50 -10.23 -9.22
N PHE A 265 -32.75 -9.20 -8.85
CA PHE A 265 -33.23 -8.16 -7.91
C PHE A 265 -33.37 -6.77 -8.53
N CYS A 266 -33.10 -6.60 -9.83
CA CYS A 266 -33.32 -5.32 -10.51
C CYS A 266 -34.76 -4.85 -10.33
N GLY A 267 -34.94 -3.63 -9.79
CA GLY A 267 -36.25 -2.99 -9.62
C GLY A 267 -37.12 -3.54 -8.48
N LYS A 268 -36.72 -4.62 -7.79
CA LYS A 268 -37.53 -5.23 -6.72
C LYS A 268 -37.49 -4.49 -5.39
N LEU A 269 -36.47 -3.66 -5.15
CA LEU A 269 -36.23 -2.98 -3.86
C LEU A 269 -36.76 -1.54 -3.79
N HIS A 270 -37.52 -1.07 -4.78
CA HIS A 270 -37.97 0.34 -4.86
C HIS A 270 -39.29 0.64 -4.14
N SER A 271 -40.00 -0.38 -3.65
CA SER A 271 -41.31 -0.20 -3.00
C SER A 271 -41.18 -0.21 -1.48
N THR A 272 -41.78 0.75 -0.79
CA THR A 272 -41.83 0.78 0.69
C THR A 272 -43.22 1.21 1.17
N CYS A 273 -43.54 0.95 2.44
CA CYS A 273 -44.84 1.25 3.02
C CYS A 273 -44.95 2.74 3.38
N ILE A 274 -46.01 3.37 2.90
CA ILE A 274 -46.35 4.77 3.19
C ILE A 274 -47.72 4.78 3.87
N ASP A 275 -47.87 5.62 4.89
CA ASP A 275 -49.15 5.84 5.56
C ASP A 275 -50.07 6.69 4.65
N PRO A 276 -51.27 6.19 4.28
CA PRO A 276 -52.18 6.91 3.39
C PRO A 276 -52.69 8.25 3.97
N ALA A 277 -52.66 8.43 5.30
CA ALA A 277 -53.17 9.65 5.93
C ALA A 277 -52.12 10.78 5.98
N THR A 278 -50.86 10.45 6.25
CA THR A 278 -49.79 11.44 6.48
C THR A 278 -48.84 11.58 5.29
N GLY A 279 -48.84 10.62 4.36
CA GLY A 279 -47.87 10.56 3.25
C GLY A 279 -46.43 10.33 3.72
N GLN A 280 -46.22 10.01 5.00
CA GLN A 280 -44.92 9.73 5.59
C GLN A 280 -44.61 8.23 5.54
N LEU A 281 -43.32 7.91 5.69
CA LEU A 281 -42.88 6.52 5.80
C LEU A 281 -43.56 5.86 6.99
N ALA A 282 -44.21 4.71 6.77
CA ALA A 282 -44.94 4.00 7.82
C ALA A 282 -44.02 3.41 8.92
N GLN A 283 -42.71 3.36 8.66
CA GLN A 283 -41.70 2.82 9.57
C GLN A 283 -40.50 3.77 9.63
N LYS A 284 -39.90 3.89 10.82
CA LYS A 284 -38.69 4.70 11.06
C LYS A 284 -37.50 4.26 10.21
N ASP A 285 -37.37 2.96 9.98
CA ASP A 285 -36.40 2.34 9.08
C ASP A 285 -37.18 1.68 7.93
N PRO A 286 -37.21 2.28 6.72
CA PRO A 286 -38.03 1.78 5.62
C PRO A 286 -37.48 0.46 5.08
N THR A 287 -38.34 -0.55 5.05
CA THR A 287 -38.03 -1.87 4.45
C THR A 287 -38.72 -2.03 3.09
N PRO A 288 -38.15 -2.84 2.17
CA PRO A 288 -38.81 -3.14 0.91
C PRO A 288 -40.10 -3.93 1.12
N CYS A 289 -41.19 -3.52 0.46
CA CYS A 289 -42.47 -4.23 0.47
C CYS A 289 -42.86 -4.71 -0.94
N GLY A 290 -43.80 -5.65 -1.03
CA GLY A 290 -44.28 -6.15 -2.33
C GLY A 290 -45.65 -6.80 -2.22
N THR A 291 -46.31 -6.97 -3.37
CA THR A 291 -47.65 -7.58 -3.47
C THR A 291 -47.60 -9.10 -3.65
N ASP A 292 -46.42 -9.65 -3.93
CA ASP A 292 -46.20 -11.08 -4.12
C ASP A 292 -46.46 -11.87 -2.81
N GLY A 293 -46.87 -13.13 -2.93
CA GLY A 293 -47.25 -13.97 -1.78
C GLY A 293 -46.12 -14.18 -0.75
N SER A 294 -44.86 -14.14 -1.19
CA SER A 294 -43.66 -14.26 -0.35
C SER A 294 -43.08 -12.91 0.09
N ALA A 295 -43.62 -11.79 -0.39
CA ALA A 295 -43.11 -10.47 -0.07
C ALA A 295 -43.67 -9.97 1.27
N PHE A 296 -42.92 -9.06 1.91
CA PHE A 296 -43.38 -8.38 3.11
C PHE A 296 -44.58 -7.48 2.77
N LYS A 297 -45.68 -7.67 3.49
CA LYS A 297 -46.93 -6.92 3.30
C LYS A 297 -47.02 -5.80 4.34
N CYS A 298 -47.33 -4.60 3.87
CA CYS A 298 -47.62 -3.47 4.74
C CYS A 298 -48.82 -3.81 5.64
N ARG A 299 -48.66 -3.68 6.96
CA ARG A 299 -49.79 -3.80 7.88
C ARG A 299 -50.57 -2.47 7.88
N PRO A 300 -51.91 -2.52 7.88
CA PRO A 300 -52.71 -1.32 8.06
C PRO A 300 -52.47 -0.73 9.45
N SER A 301 -52.51 0.60 9.55
CA SER A 301 -52.19 1.42 10.71
C SER A 301 -53.07 1.16 11.96
N ASP A 302 -54.13 0.34 11.83
CA ASP A 302 -55.17 0.13 12.85
C ASP A 302 -54.87 -1.00 13.85
N SER A 303 -53.62 -1.44 13.97
CA SER A 303 -53.21 -2.42 14.99
C SER A 303 -52.18 -1.83 15.96
N LEU A 304 -52.62 -0.83 16.72
CA LEU A 304 -52.00 -0.40 17.98
C LEU A 304 -53.09 -0.18 19.04
#